data_AF-A0A934AD79-F1
#
_entry.id   AF-A0A934AD79-F1
#
_cell.length_a   1.000
_cell.length_b   1.000
_cell.length_c   1.000
_cell.angle_alpha   90.00
_cell.angle_beta   90.00
_cell.angle_gamma   90.00
#
_symmetry.space_group_name_H-M   'P 1'
#
loop_
_entity.id
_entity.type
_entity.pdbx_description
1 polymer ?
#
loop_
_entity_poly.entity_id
_entity_poly.type
_entity_poly.pdbx_seq_one_letter_code
_entity_poly.pdbx_strand_id
1 'polypeptide(L)'
;MSYRCDICDKKQSAGRSHTHKPGVAGGQWKKRAPDTLRTFQPNLHFVTMSIKGVMTRVRACAKCIKRVRFDNNKLSINGKVLSI
;
A
#
# COMPACT_ATOMS: atom_id res chain seq x y z
N MET A 1 -9.39 6.26 -13.55
CA MET A 1 -8.19 5.47 -13.17
C MET A 1 -8.42 4.86 -11.79
N SER A 2 -8.53 3.54 -11.65
CA SER A 2 -8.80 2.92 -10.34
C SER A 2 -7.54 2.92 -9.46
N TYR A 3 -7.62 3.41 -8.23
CA TYR A 3 -6.54 3.32 -7.23
C TYR A 3 -6.54 1.94 -6.58
N ARG A 4 -6.32 0.91 -7.40
CA ARG A 4 -6.28 -0.50 -7.00
C ARG A 4 -4.93 -1.11 -7.35
N CYS A 5 -4.43 -1.96 -6.46
CA CYS A 5 -3.25 -2.78 -6.72
C CYS A 5 -3.65 -4.03 -7.50
N ASP A 6 -3.00 -4.30 -8.63
CA ASP A 6 -3.34 -5.43 -9.51
C ASP A 6 -3.02 -6.80 -8.88
N ILE A 7 -2.19 -6.84 -7.84
CA ILE A 7 -1.71 -8.09 -7.22
C ILE A 7 -2.52 -8.48 -5.96
N CYS A 8 -2.96 -7.49 -5.19
CA CYS A 8 -3.54 -7.72 -3.85
C CYS A 8 -4.80 -6.91 -3.58
N ASP A 9 -5.32 -6.24 -4.61
CA ASP A 9 -6.60 -5.55 -4.57
C ASP A 9 -6.74 -4.44 -3.52
N LYS A 10 -5.60 -3.97 -2.99
CA LYS A 10 -5.58 -2.83 -2.07
C LYS A 10 -6.19 -1.61 -2.76
N LYS A 11 -7.26 -1.11 -2.14
CA LYS A 11 -8.05 0.04 -2.57
C LYS A 11 -7.90 1.20 -1.61
N GLN A 12 -8.38 2.37 -2.02
CA GLN A 12 -8.51 3.53 -1.14
C GLN A 12 -9.38 3.17 0.08
N SER A 13 -8.94 3.59 1.25
CA SER A 13 -9.75 3.51 2.47
C SER A 13 -10.17 4.91 2.88
N ALA A 14 -11.39 5.02 3.40
CA ALA A 14 -11.84 6.23 4.07
C ALA A 14 -11.41 6.17 5.53
N GLY A 15 -11.00 7.30 6.08
CA GLY A 15 -10.96 7.46 7.51
C GLY A 15 -11.09 8.92 7.90
N ARG A 16 -10.85 9.21 9.16
CA ARG A 16 -11.02 10.54 9.72
C ARG A 16 -9.67 11.15 10.06
N SER A 17 -9.59 12.46 9.93
CA SER A 17 -8.53 13.24 10.55
C SER A 17 -9.05 13.64 11.93
N HIS A 18 -8.38 13.14 12.96
CA HIS A 18 -8.64 13.51 14.35
C HIS A 18 -7.43 14.26 14.87
N THR A 19 -7.66 15.40 15.50
CA THR A 19 -6.62 16.11 16.25
C THR A 19 -6.66 15.61 17.70
N HIS A 20 -5.49 15.52 18.35
CA HIS A 20 -5.39 15.13 19.76
C HIS A 20 -6.30 16.00 20.63
N LYS A 21 -6.98 15.39 21.60
CA LYS A 21 -7.79 16.13 22.57
C LYS A 21 -6.85 17.04 23.38
N PRO A 22 -7.17 18.33 23.57
CA PRO A 22 -6.44 19.15 24.54
C PRO A 22 -6.50 18.46 25.91
N GLY A 23 -5.43 18.56 26.70
CA GLY A 23 -5.41 18.11 28.08
C GLY A 23 -6.48 18.79 28.96
N VAL A 24 -6.56 18.35 30.22
CA VAL A 24 -7.60 18.65 31.22
C VAL A 24 -7.98 20.14 31.42
N ALA A 25 -7.17 21.11 30.99
CA ALA A 25 -7.45 22.54 31.15
C ALA A 25 -8.09 23.26 29.94
N GLY A 26 -8.34 22.58 28.81
CA GLY A 26 -8.61 23.26 27.53
C GLY A 26 -9.91 22.89 26.81
N GLY A 27 -11.04 22.76 27.51
CA GLY A 27 -12.35 22.43 26.91
C GLY A 27 -12.78 23.31 25.73
N GLN A 28 -12.19 24.51 25.60
CA GLN A 28 -12.41 25.45 24.48
C GLN A 28 -11.97 24.92 23.11
N TRP A 29 -11.02 23.97 23.03
CA TRP A 29 -10.54 23.46 21.74
C TRP A 29 -11.40 22.33 21.16
N LYS A 30 -12.33 21.77 21.96
CA LYS A 30 -13.19 20.64 21.56
C LYS A 30 -14.10 20.98 20.38
N LYS A 31 -14.54 22.23 20.26
CA LYS A 31 -15.37 22.71 19.13
C LYS A 31 -14.55 23.26 17.96
N ARG A 32 -13.25 23.51 18.15
CA ARG A 32 -12.33 24.00 17.10
C ARG A 32 -11.68 22.87 16.30
N ALA A 33 -11.70 21.64 16.79
CA ALA A 33 -11.18 20.47 16.06
C ALA A 33 -12.30 19.78 15.26
N PRO A 34 -12.51 20.12 13.97
CA PRO A 34 -13.45 19.42 13.13
C PRO A 34 -12.91 18.04 12.73
N ASP A 35 -13.72 17.01 12.95
CA ASP A 35 -13.46 15.67 12.40
C ASP A 35 -13.73 15.71 10.88
N THR A 36 -12.67 15.80 10.09
CA THR A 36 -12.79 15.84 8.63
C THR A 36 -12.59 14.44 8.04
N LEU A 37 -13.40 14.11 7.03
CA LEU A 37 -13.24 12.89 6.24
C LEU A 37 -12.01 13.03 5.34
N ARG A 38 -11.13 12.03 5.35
CA ARG A 38 -10.00 11.93 4.44
C ARG A 38 -9.93 10.57 3.78
N THR A 39 -9.49 10.56 2.53
CA THR A 39 -9.25 9.34 1.78
C THR A 39 -7.77 8.98 1.84
N PHE A 40 -7.45 7.78 2.31
CA PHE A 40 -6.09 7.25 2.28
C PHE A 40 -5.87 6.50 0.96
N GLN A 41 -4.92 6.98 0.19
CA GLN A 41 -4.54 6.31 -1.05
C GLN A 41 -3.51 5.22 -0.79
N PRO A 42 -3.65 4.04 -1.41
CA PRO A 42 -2.60 3.03 -1.36
C PRO A 42 -1.36 3.54 -2.10
N ASN A 43 -0.17 3.25 -1.56
CA ASN A 43 1.09 3.59 -2.20
C ASN A 43 1.35 2.70 -3.43
N LEU A 44 0.86 3.14 -4.60
CA LEU A 44 0.88 2.44 -5.88
C LEU A 44 1.96 3.01 -6.79
N HIS A 45 2.76 2.13 -7.40
CA HIS A 45 3.76 2.49 -8.39
C HIS A 45 3.65 1.59 -9.63
N PHE A 46 4.09 2.11 -10.77
CA PHE A 46 4.24 1.29 -11.97
C PHE A 46 5.57 0.55 -11.91
N VAL A 47 5.53 -0.77 -12.03
CA VAL A 47 6.72 -1.62 -12.04
C VAL A 47 6.58 -2.69 -13.12
N THR A 48 7.69 -3.00 -13.78
CA THR A 48 7.78 -4.12 -14.72
C THR A 48 8.16 -5.38 -13.94
N MET A 49 7.31 -6.41 -13.99
CA MET A 49 7.53 -7.67 -13.28
C MET A 49 7.24 -8.85 -14.22
N SER A 50 7.93 -9.96 -14.00
CA SER A 50 7.64 -11.23 -14.68
C SER A 50 6.41 -11.87 -14.04
N ILE A 51 5.28 -11.80 -14.72
CA ILE A 51 4.05 -12.49 -14.31
C ILE A 51 3.90 -13.67 -15.25
N LYS A 52 4.01 -14.89 -14.72
CA LYS A 52 3.90 -16.13 -15.52
C LYS A 52 4.86 -16.20 -16.72
N GLY A 53 6.09 -15.71 -16.55
CA GLY A 53 7.12 -15.72 -17.60
C GLY A 53 7.07 -14.55 -18.59
N VAL A 54 6.04 -13.69 -18.53
CA VAL A 54 5.93 -12.50 -19.38
C VAL A 54 6.24 -11.24 -18.58
N MET A 55 7.16 -10.41 -19.09
CA MET A 55 7.48 -9.11 -18.51
C MET A 55 6.34 -8.14 -18.78
N THR A 56 5.55 -7.84 -17.76
CA THR A 56 4.38 -6.96 -17.87
C THR A 56 4.53 -5.75 -16.97
N ARG A 57 4.06 -4.60 -17.45
CA ARG A 57 4.00 -3.37 -16.65
C ARG A 57 2.70 -3.39 -15.85
N VAL A 58 2.81 -3.48 -14.53
CA VAL A 58 1.67 -3.52 -13.61
C VAL A 58 1.70 -2.39 -12.61
N ARG A 59 0.54 -2.05 -12.07
CA ARG A 59 0.42 -1.10 -10.97
C ARG A 59 0.37 -1.84 -9.65
N ALA A 60 1.51 -1.88 -8.98
CA ALA A 60 1.70 -2.63 -7.75
C ALA A 60 1.93 -1.71 -6.54
N CYS A 61 1.48 -2.14 -5.37
CA CYS A 61 1.81 -1.44 -4.13
C CYS A 61 3.23 -1.76 -3.65
N ALA A 62 3.85 -0.85 -2.90
CA ALA A 62 5.19 -1.03 -2.34
C ALA A 62 5.39 -2.36 -1.56
N LYS A 63 4.36 -2.82 -0.83
CA LYS A 63 4.40 -4.10 -0.10
C LYS A 63 4.52 -5.31 -1.04
N CYS A 64 3.84 -5.27 -2.19
CA CYS A 64 3.92 -6.35 -3.18
C CYS A 64 5.24 -6.32 -3.93
N ILE A 65 5.72 -5.12 -4.31
CA ILE A 65 7.03 -4.96 -4.95
C ILE A 65 8.15 -5.53 -4.06
N LYS A 66 8.11 -5.22 -2.76
CA LYS A 66 9.04 -5.77 -1.77
C LYS A 66 8.96 -7.31 -1.68
N ARG A 67 7.74 -7.88 -1.67
CA ARG A 67 7.54 -9.33 -1.60
C ARG A 67 8.09 -10.04 -2.82
N VAL A 68 7.71 -9.60 -4.03
CA VAL A 68 8.21 -10.22 -5.27
C VAL A 68 9.73 -10.15 -5.34
N ARG A 69 10.35 -9.03 -4.95
CA ARG A 69 11.81 -8.92 -4.89
C ARG A 69 12.43 -9.90 -3.88
N PHE A 70 11.79 -10.11 -2.73
CA PHE A 70 12.23 -11.07 -1.73
C PHE A 70 12.10 -12.52 -2.22
N ASP A 71 10.95 -12.86 -2.82
CA ASP A 71 10.68 -14.20 -3.35
C ASP A 71 11.64 -14.54 -4.50
N ASN A 72 11.89 -13.59 -5.41
CA ASN A 72 12.89 -13.73 -6.48
C ASN A 72 14.30 -13.97 -5.92
N ASN A 73 14.70 -13.23 -4.88
CA ASN A 73 16.00 -13.42 -4.24
C ASN A 73 16.11 -14.78 -3.55
N LYS A 74 15.02 -15.23 -2.90
CA LYS A 74 14.96 -16.56 -2.27
C LYS A 74 15.05 -17.68 -3.31
N LEU A 75 14.40 -17.51 -4.46
CA LEU A 75 14.49 -18.43 -5.59
C LEU A 75 15.92 -18.51 -6.15
N SER A 76 16.65 -17.39 -6.25
CA SER A 76 18.05 -17.40 -6.68
C SER A 76 19.01 -18.03 -5.67
N ILE A 77 18.77 -17.89 -4.36
CA ILE A 77 19.64 -18.43 -3.31
C ILE A 77 19.44 -19.94 -3.12
N ASN A 78 18.20 -20.43 -3.26
CA ASN A 78 17.88 -21.84 -2.97
C ASN A 78 18.03 -22.79 -4.17
N GLY A 79 18.52 -22.33 -5.32
CA GLY A 79 18.89 -23.21 -6.44
C GLY A 79 17.77 -24.10 -7.01
N LYS A 80 16.50 -23.83 -6.71
CA LYS A 80 15.39 -24.52 -7.39
C LYS A 80 15.07 -23.79 -8.68
N VAL A 81 15.82 -24.16 -9.71
CA VAL A 81 15.35 -24.08 -11.09
C VAL A 81 14.00 -24.80 -11.11
N LEU A 82 12.92 -24.03 -11.29
CA LEU A 82 11.65 -24.61 -11.75
C LEU A 82 11.88 -24.98 -13.21
N SER A 83 12.50 -26.14 -13.39
CA SER A 83 12.55 -26.85 -14.66
C SER A 83 11.29 -27.68 -14.76
N ILE A 84 10.51 -27.34 -15.81
CA ILE A 84 9.32 -28.01 -16.34
C ILE A 84 8.02 -27.63 -15.63
#